data_AF-A0A6M2D3W2-F1
#
_entry.id   AF-A0A6M2D3W2-F1
#
_cell.length_a   1.000
_cell.length_b   1.000
_cell.length_c   1.000
_cell.angle_alpha   90.00
_cell.angle_beta   90.00
_cell.angle_gamma   90.00
#
_symmetry.space_group_name_H-M   'P 1'
#
loop_
_entity.id
_entity.type
_entity.pdbx_description
1 polymer ?
#
loop_
_entity_poly.entity_id
_entity_poly.type
_entity_poly.pdbx_seq_one_letter_code
_entity_poly.pdbx_strand_id
1 'polypeptide(L)'
;KLGAPGGPRKLHYDVPDAFEVIKAFPFSVAIMDSDNDTIFECLISNRTDIDYEAKKATFVWTIGGTKGVPKREVPFYVTPGPTPGTMDMLIGDDPDVKQGIFYYFGHDCIVMDLEYNGHLCLLWTALYLLHNVPPVCIDQFVDTCGVVADPHRRDLCPDV
;
A
#
# COMPACT_ATOMS: atom_id res chain seq x y z
N LYS A 1 4.74 8.54 14.31
CA LYS A 1 5.48 7.26 14.30
C LYS A 1 4.45 6.16 14.34
N LEU A 2 4.41 5.36 13.28
CA LEU A 2 3.52 4.22 13.19
C LEU A 2 3.78 3.24 14.35
N GLY A 3 2.70 2.75 14.94
CA GLY A 3 2.75 1.72 15.97
C GLY A 3 2.89 0.31 15.37
N ALA A 4 2.77 -0.71 16.21
CA ALA A 4 2.59 -2.07 15.70
C ALA A 4 1.24 -2.17 14.96
N PRO A 5 1.14 -3.00 13.91
CA PRO A 5 -0.11 -3.15 13.18
C PRO A 5 -1.12 -3.93 14.04
N GLY A 6 -2.40 -3.87 13.69
CA GLY A 6 -3.49 -4.38 14.55
C GLY A 6 -3.54 -5.89 14.73
N GLY A 7 -2.88 -6.66 13.86
CA GLY A 7 -2.99 -8.10 13.79
C GLY A 7 -2.05 -8.90 14.69
N PRO A 8 -2.29 -10.21 14.82
CA PRO A 8 -1.53 -11.09 15.70
C PRO A 8 -0.11 -11.40 15.19
N ARG A 9 0.20 -11.15 13.90
CA ARG A 9 1.53 -11.33 13.28
C ARG A 9 2.14 -12.72 13.53
N LYS A 10 1.35 -13.77 13.36
CA LYS A 10 1.77 -15.17 13.55
C LYS A 10 2.45 -15.74 12.31
N LEU A 11 2.16 -15.21 11.12
CA LEU A 11 2.80 -15.63 9.88
C LEU A 11 4.21 -15.05 9.81
N HIS A 12 5.17 -15.90 9.48
CA HIS A 12 6.56 -15.49 9.38
C HIS A 12 6.82 -14.80 8.03
N TYR A 13 7.64 -13.75 8.08
CA TYR A 13 8.23 -13.10 6.92
C TYR A 13 9.50 -12.36 7.33
N ASP A 14 10.44 -12.24 6.39
CA ASP A 14 11.61 -11.39 6.56
C ASP A 14 11.21 -9.91 6.51
N VAL A 15 11.94 -9.06 7.24
CA VAL A 15 11.74 -7.61 7.17
C VAL A 15 12.08 -7.14 5.75
N PRO A 16 11.12 -6.55 5.00
CA PRO A 16 11.37 -6.16 3.61
C PRO A 16 12.47 -5.10 3.48
N ASP A 17 13.28 -5.18 2.42
CA ASP A 17 14.08 -4.04 1.98
C ASP A 17 13.14 -3.02 1.31
N ALA A 18 13.06 -1.83 1.89
CA ALA A 18 12.13 -0.80 1.43
C ALA A 18 12.39 -0.39 -0.03
N PHE A 19 13.64 -0.36 -0.48
CA PHE A 19 13.95 0.04 -1.85
C PHE A 19 13.67 -1.09 -2.84
N GLU A 20 13.85 -2.36 -2.46
CA GLU A 20 13.40 -3.49 -3.27
C GLU A 20 11.88 -3.46 -3.49
N VAL A 21 11.10 -3.14 -2.44
CA VAL A 21 9.64 -2.98 -2.57
C VAL A 21 9.29 -1.83 -3.52
N ILE A 22 9.91 -0.66 -3.33
CA ILE A 22 9.72 0.53 -4.18
C ILE A 22 10.03 0.22 -5.65
N LYS A 23 11.04 -0.62 -5.92
CA LYS A 23 11.43 -1.03 -7.27
C LYS A 23 10.44 -2.01 -7.90
N ALA A 24 9.91 -2.95 -7.14
CA ALA A 24 9.18 -4.12 -7.65
C ALA A 24 7.79 -3.79 -8.22
N PHE A 25 7.09 -2.80 -7.64
CA PHE A 25 5.70 -2.49 -8.00
C PHE A 25 5.57 -1.08 -8.62
N PRO A 26 5.93 -0.90 -9.91
CA PRO A 26 5.76 0.38 -10.58
C PRO A 26 4.30 0.74 -10.81
N PHE A 27 3.41 -0.25 -10.86
CA PHE A 27 1.97 -0.05 -11.00
C PHE A 27 1.25 -1.06 -10.10
N SER A 28 0.54 -0.56 -9.09
CA SER A 28 -0.16 -1.38 -8.12
C SER A 28 -1.55 -0.84 -7.80
N VAL A 29 -2.38 -1.71 -7.25
CA VAL A 29 -3.73 -1.39 -6.79
C VAL A 29 -3.86 -1.82 -5.34
N ALA A 30 -4.39 -0.94 -4.50
CA ALA A 30 -4.82 -1.28 -3.15
C ALA A 30 -6.19 -1.96 -3.26
N ILE A 31 -6.27 -3.21 -2.85
CA ILE A 31 -7.49 -4.02 -3.00
C ILE A 31 -8.30 -4.11 -1.71
N MET A 32 -7.66 -3.86 -0.58
CA MET A 32 -8.25 -3.93 0.76
C MET A 32 -7.51 -2.97 1.68
N ASP A 33 -8.25 -2.39 2.62
CA ASP A 33 -7.76 -1.55 3.70
C ASP A 33 -8.25 -2.06 5.06
N SER A 34 -7.61 -1.59 6.13
CA SER A 34 -7.96 -1.97 7.49
C SER A 34 -9.17 -1.22 8.06
N ASP A 35 -9.63 -0.17 7.39
CA ASP A 35 -10.83 0.55 7.80
C ASP A 35 -12.07 -0.04 7.11
N ASN A 36 -13.25 0.57 7.31
CA ASN A 36 -14.50 0.07 6.75
C ASN A 36 -15.24 1.13 5.94
N ASP A 37 -14.51 2.11 5.39
CA ASP A 37 -15.09 3.24 4.67
C ASP A 37 -15.02 3.09 3.15
N THR A 38 -14.36 2.05 2.63
CA THR A 38 -14.21 1.69 1.21
C THR A 38 -13.48 2.75 0.36
N ILE A 39 -12.91 3.79 0.97
CA ILE A 39 -12.33 4.93 0.24
C ILE A 39 -11.04 4.53 -0.49
N PHE A 40 -10.26 3.62 0.11
CA PHE A 40 -8.96 3.20 -0.42
C PHE A 40 -9.03 1.92 -1.26
N GLU A 41 -10.21 1.32 -1.33
CA GLU A 41 -10.47 0.22 -2.24
C GLU A 41 -10.30 0.72 -3.68
N CYS A 42 -9.51 -0.02 -4.44
CA CYS A 42 -9.22 0.23 -5.85
C CYS A 42 -8.40 1.50 -6.10
N LEU A 43 -7.74 2.02 -5.06
CA LEU A 43 -6.76 3.07 -5.22
C LEU A 43 -5.61 2.55 -6.07
N ILE A 44 -5.29 3.28 -7.14
CA ILE A 44 -4.20 2.94 -8.06
C ILE A 44 -2.96 3.75 -7.69
N SER A 45 -1.83 3.09 -7.55
CA SER A 45 -0.52 3.73 -7.39
C SER A 45 0.32 3.51 -8.64
N ASN A 46 0.78 4.60 -9.24
CA ASN A 46 1.64 4.58 -10.42
C ASN A 46 2.98 5.28 -10.13
N ARG A 47 4.10 4.58 -10.29
CA ARG A 47 5.45 5.14 -10.15
C ARG A 47 5.80 5.93 -11.40
N THR A 48 5.89 7.25 -11.25
CA THR A 48 6.17 8.17 -12.35
C THR A 48 7.66 8.46 -12.51
N ASP A 49 8.45 8.29 -11.44
CA ASP A 49 9.90 8.52 -11.45
C ASP A 49 10.64 7.62 -10.46
N ILE A 50 11.90 7.30 -10.75
CA ILE A 50 12.79 6.56 -9.83
C ILE A 50 14.26 6.96 -10.04
N ASP A 51 14.92 7.32 -8.95
CA ASP A 51 16.35 7.54 -8.87
C ASP A 51 17.00 6.37 -8.11
N TYR A 52 17.73 5.53 -8.85
CA TYR A 52 18.40 4.34 -8.29
C TYR A 52 19.60 4.69 -7.40
N GLU A 53 20.28 5.80 -7.67
CA GLU A 53 21.46 6.23 -6.92
C GLU A 53 21.04 6.88 -5.60
N ALA A 54 20.07 7.79 -5.65
CA ALA A 54 19.54 8.46 -4.47
C ALA A 54 18.52 7.60 -3.71
N LYS A 55 18.13 6.44 -4.25
CA LYS A 55 17.08 5.55 -3.74
C LYS A 55 15.77 6.27 -3.48
N LYS A 56 15.29 7.04 -4.47
CA LYS A 56 14.05 7.82 -4.38
C LYS A 56 13.08 7.39 -5.46
N ALA A 57 11.79 7.53 -5.20
CA ALA A 57 10.78 7.37 -6.23
C ALA A 57 9.65 8.37 -6.04
N THR A 58 8.98 8.69 -7.13
CA THR A 58 7.72 9.43 -7.12
C THR A 58 6.61 8.49 -7.55
N PHE A 59 5.56 8.42 -6.73
CA PHE A 59 4.32 7.73 -7.05
C PHE A 59 3.20 8.76 -7.16
N VAL A 60 2.22 8.48 -8.00
CA VAL A 60 0.95 9.20 -8.03
C VAL A 60 -0.14 8.21 -7.67
N TRP A 61 -0.82 8.51 -6.57
CA TRP A 61 -2.03 7.80 -6.17
C TRP A 61 -3.23 8.41 -6.85
N THR A 62 -4.02 7.57 -7.49
CA THR A 62 -5.35 7.88 -7.97
C THR A 62 -6.34 7.32 -6.97
N ILE A 63 -7.03 8.22 -6.25
CA ILE A 63 -8.04 7.89 -5.24
C ILE A 63 -9.43 8.22 -5.81
N GLY A 64 -10.40 7.34 -5.59
CA GLY A 64 -11.76 7.49 -6.13
C GLY A 64 -11.85 7.20 -7.63
N GLY A 65 -12.86 7.75 -8.30
CA GLY A 65 -13.17 7.46 -9.70
C GLY A 65 -14.17 6.31 -9.91
N THR A 66 -14.60 5.66 -8.82
CA THR A 66 -15.66 4.66 -8.81
C THR A 66 -16.96 5.30 -8.29
N LYS A 67 -18.11 4.92 -8.87
CA LYS A 67 -19.46 5.24 -8.35
C LYS A 67 -19.72 6.72 -7.98
N GLY A 68 -19.23 7.66 -8.79
CA GLY A 68 -19.53 9.10 -8.64
C GLY A 68 -18.65 9.86 -7.65
N VAL A 69 -17.63 9.22 -7.07
CA VAL A 69 -16.58 9.91 -6.30
C VAL A 69 -15.60 10.56 -7.28
N PRO A 70 -15.35 11.88 -7.20
CA PRO A 70 -14.38 12.55 -8.05
C PRO A 70 -12.99 11.91 -7.94
N LYS A 71 -12.35 11.67 -9.09
CA LYS A 71 -10.97 11.21 -9.15
C LYS A 71 -10.05 12.30 -8.58
N ARG A 72 -9.18 11.93 -7.64
CA ARG A 72 -8.12 12.80 -7.11
C ARG A 72 -6.77 12.14 -7.34
N GLU A 73 -5.81 12.94 -7.81
CA GLU A 73 -4.41 12.53 -7.93
C GLU A 73 -3.60 13.15 -6.80
N VAL A 74 -2.81 12.34 -6.11
CA VAL A 74 -1.98 12.76 -4.98
C VAL A 74 -0.56 12.24 -5.21
N PRO A 75 0.45 13.11 -5.34
CA PRO A 75 1.83 12.67 -5.48
C PRO A 75 2.43 12.28 -4.13
N PHE A 76 3.22 11.22 -4.14
CA PHE A 76 3.98 10.69 -3.01
C PHE A 76 5.44 10.62 -3.40
N TYR A 77 6.29 11.35 -2.68
CA TYR A 77 7.74 11.29 -2.83
C TYR A 77 8.29 10.38 -1.75
N VAL A 78 8.78 9.21 -2.15
CA VAL A 78 9.12 8.13 -1.23
C VAL A 78 10.62 7.87 -1.21
N THR A 79 11.13 7.60 -0.02
CA THR A 79 12.52 7.19 0.22
C THR A 79 12.57 6.10 1.30
N PRO A 80 13.56 5.21 1.30
CA PRO A 80 13.79 4.29 2.41
C PRO A 80 13.96 5.06 3.72
N GLY A 81 13.28 4.60 4.76
CA GLY A 81 13.35 5.17 6.09
C GLY A 81 14.62 4.75 6.84
N PRO A 82 14.80 5.24 8.08
CA PRO A 82 16.02 5.01 8.86
C PRO A 82 16.17 3.57 9.37
N THR A 83 15.12 2.75 9.29
CA THR A 83 15.13 1.35 9.73
C THR A 83 14.68 0.41 8.60
N PRO A 84 15.18 -0.85 8.57
CA PRO A 84 14.70 -1.83 7.61
C PRO A 84 13.17 -1.96 7.62
N GLY A 85 12.57 -2.14 6.44
CA GLY A 85 11.12 -2.22 6.28
C GLY A 85 10.36 -0.89 6.42
N THR A 86 11.04 0.25 6.60
CA THR A 86 10.36 1.56 6.71
C THR A 86 10.60 2.44 5.49
N MET A 87 9.67 3.36 5.22
CA MET A 87 9.80 4.42 4.24
C MET A 87 9.37 5.76 4.82
N ASP A 88 10.00 6.82 4.33
CA ASP A 88 9.63 8.20 4.56
C ASP A 88 8.94 8.75 3.31
N MET A 89 7.87 9.52 3.51
CA MET A 89 6.99 10.02 2.46
C MET A 89 6.74 11.52 2.64
N LEU A 90 6.87 12.29 1.56
CA LEU A 90 6.24 13.61 1.43
C LEU A 90 5.03 13.48 0.53
N ILE A 91 3.91 14.10 0.90
CA ILE A 91 2.61 13.85 0.28
C ILE A 91 2.02 15.17 -0.23
N GLY A 92 1.91 15.32 -1.54
CA GLY A 92 1.45 16.58 -2.14
C GLY A 92 2.33 17.75 -1.70
N ASP A 93 1.66 18.79 -1.19
CA ASP A 93 2.29 19.99 -0.64
C ASP A 93 2.42 19.95 0.90
N ASP A 94 2.14 18.81 1.56
CA ASP A 94 2.33 18.68 3.01
C ASP A 94 3.84 18.70 3.32
N PRO A 95 4.33 19.69 4.11
CA PRO A 95 5.74 19.78 4.47
C PRO A 95 6.18 18.71 5.48
N ASP A 96 5.24 18.06 6.17
CA ASP A 96 5.55 17.07 7.19
C ASP A 96 5.88 15.72 6.55
N VAL A 97 7.05 15.17 6.91
CA VAL A 97 7.43 13.81 6.55
C VAL A 97 6.50 12.83 7.28
N LYS A 98 5.83 12.00 6.51
CA LYS A 98 5.00 10.88 6.98
C LYS A 98 5.79 9.58 6.89
N GLN A 99 5.44 8.62 7.72
CA GLN A 99 6.09 7.31 7.73
C GLN A 99 5.21 6.23 7.10
N GLY A 100 5.85 5.25 6.47
CA GLY A 100 5.26 3.97 6.08
C GLY A 100 6.09 2.78 6.58
N ILE A 101 5.44 1.64 6.79
CA ILE A 101 6.08 0.38 7.18
C ILE A 101 5.61 -0.72 6.24
N PHE A 102 6.54 -1.36 5.56
CA PHE A 102 6.33 -2.61 4.83
C PHE A 102 6.37 -3.76 5.83
N TYR A 103 5.24 -4.42 6.03
CA TYR A 103 5.16 -5.62 6.85
C TYR A 103 5.44 -6.85 6.00
N TYR A 104 4.83 -6.97 4.83
CA TYR A 104 5.03 -8.13 3.97
C TYR A 104 5.40 -7.70 2.55
N PHE A 105 6.36 -8.40 1.95
CA PHE A 105 6.75 -8.24 0.56
C PHE A 105 6.91 -9.63 -0.08
N GLY A 106 5.95 -9.98 -0.94
CA GLY A 106 6.01 -11.17 -1.77
C GLY A 106 6.15 -10.82 -3.24
N HIS A 107 6.21 -11.85 -4.09
CA HIS A 107 6.24 -11.69 -5.55
C HIS A 107 5.01 -10.94 -6.07
N ASP A 108 3.83 -11.20 -5.48
CA ASP A 108 2.54 -10.78 -6.03
C ASP A 108 1.90 -9.60 -5.29
N CYS A 109 2.36 -9.30 -4.07
CA CYS A 109 1.69 -8.36 -3.19
C CYS A 109 2.58 -7.78 -2.08
N ILE A 110 2.10 -6.67 -1.51
CA ILE A 110 2.69 -5.98 -0.38
C ILE A 110 1.61 -5.77 0.67
N VAL A 111 1.96 -5.96 1.95
CA VAL A 111 1.16 -5.44 3.07
C VAL A 111 1.95 -4.32 3.71
N MET A 112 1.37 -3.12 3.77
CA MET A 112 2.02 -1.96 4.36
C MET A 112 1.06 -1.08 5.15
N ASP A 113 1.57 -0.40 6.17
CA ASP A 113 0.87 0.61 6.96
C ASP A 113 1.48 1.98 6.71
N LEU A 114 0.66 3.02 6.70
CA LEU A 114 1.00 4.36 6.24
C LEU A 114 0.36 5.42 7.13
N GLU A 115 1.09 6.51 7.39
CA GLU A 115 0.53 7.72 7.96
C GLU A 115 -0.15 8.55 6.86
N TYR A 116 -1.42 8.27 6.58
CA TYR A 116 -2.26 9.03 5.64
C TYR A 116 -3.66 9.21 6.21
N ASN A 117 -4.00 10.43 6.66
CA ASN A 117 -5.24 10.73 7.40
C ASN A 117 -5.50 9.83 8.63
N GLY A 118 -4.44 9.28 9.22
CA GLY A 118 -4.50 8.26 10.26
C GLY A 118 -3.52 7.13 9.97
N HIS A 119 -3.76 5.96 10.56
CA HIS A 119 -3.07 4.72 10.24
C HIS A 119 -3.89 3.96 9.20
N LEU A 120 -3.25 3.54 8.12
CA LEU A 120 -3.91 2.88 7.03
C LEU A 120 -3.10 1.65 6.60
N CYS A 121 -3.53 0.47 7.06
CA CYS A 121 -2.93 -0.81 6.70
C CYS A 121 -3.60 -1.34 5.43
N LEU A 122 -2.82 -1.51 4.38
CA LEU A 122 -3.30 -1.78 3.03
C LEU A 122 -2.68 -3.06 2.48
N LEU A 123 -3.48 -3.79 1.71
CA LEU A 123 -3.02 -4.84 0.82
C LEU A 123 -2.93 -4.31 -0.61
N TRP A 124 -1.73 -4.36 -1.16
CA TRP A 124 -1.42 -3.96 -2.54
C TRP A 124 -1.09 -5.16 -3.39
N THR A 125 -1.52 -5.14 -4.65
CA THR A 125 -1.14 -6.14 -5.65
C THR A 125 -0.77 -5.46 -6.96
N ALA A 126 -0.14 -6.20 -7.87
CA ALA A 126 -0.09 -5.78 -9.26
C ALA A 126 -1.52 -5.74 -9.84
N LEU A 127 -1.76 -4.84 -10.81
CA LEU A 127 -3.11 -4.65 -11.39
C LEU A 127 -3.67 -5.92 -12.03
N TYR A 128 -2.83 -6.70 -12.72
CA TYR A 128 -3.26 -7.93 -13.38
C TYR A 128 -3.74 -9.03 -12.40
N LEU A 129 -3.52 -8.85 -11.09
CA LEU A 129 -3.96 -9.77 -10.05
C LEU A 129 -5.24 -9.32 -9.34
N LEU A 130 -5.83 -8.18 -9.73
CA LEU A 130 -6.98 -7.57 -9.05
C LEU A 130 -8.11 -8.59 -8.74
N HIS A 131 -8.46 -9.43 -9.72
CA HIS A 131 -9.52 -10.43 -9.58
C HIS A 131 -9.02 -11.84 -9.21
N ASN A 132 -7.71 -12.03 -9.07
CA ASN A 132 -7.09 -13.32 -8.75
C ASN A 132 -5.93 -13.16 -7.76
N VAL A 133 -6.24 -12.51 -6.64
CA VAL A 133 -5.28 -12.24 -5.58
C VAL A 133 -4.90 -13.56 -4.89
N PRO A 134 -3.60 -13.91 -4.82
CA PRO A 134 -3.18 -15.15 -4.17
C PRO A 134 -3.63 -15.24 -2.71
N PRO A 135 -4.08 -16.41 -2.21
CA PRO A 135 -4.53 -16.57 -0.83
C PRO A 135 -3.50 -16.12 0.20
N VAL A 136 -2.20 -16.37 -0.04
CA VAL A 136 -1.11 -15.94 0.84
C VAL A 136 -1.09 -14.42 1.08
N CYS A 137 -1.49 -13.61 0.08
CA CYS A 137 -1.57 -12.16 0.22
C CYS A 137 -2.68 -11.74 1.17
N ILE A 138 -3.83 -12.41 1.08
CA ILE A 138 -4.99 -12.19 1.95
C ILE A 138 -4.66 -12.63 3.37
N ASP A 139 -4.04 -13.80 3.54
CA ASP A 139 -3.66 -14.33 4.85
C ASP A 139 -2.66 -13.39 5.56
N GLN A 140 -1.65 -12.90 4.84
CA GLN A 140 -0.68 -11.94 5.38
C GLN A 140 -1.33 -10.60 5.77
N PHE A 141 -2.29 -10.13 4.98
CA PHE A 141 -3.05 -8.92 5.30
C PHE A 141 -3.90 -9.09 6.56
N VAL A 142 -4.66 -10.19 6.68
CA VAL A 142 -5.47 -10.49 7.87
C VAL A 142 -4.60 -10.65 9.12
N ASP A 143 -3.50 -11.40 9.01
CA ASP A 143 -2.59 -11.65 10.13
C ASP A 143 -1.80 -10.39 10.54
N THR A 144 -1.47 -9.51 9.60
CA THR A 144 -0.73 -8.28 9.88
C THR A 144 -1.66 -7.17 10.37
N CYS A 145 -2.73 -6.87 9.64
CA CYS A 145 -3.61 -5.74 9.92
C CYS A 145 -4.67 -6.05 10.99
N GLY A 146 -4.95 -7.34 11.26
CA GLY A 146 -5.87 -7.74 12.32
C GLY A 146 -7.35 -7.55 11.97
N VAL A 147 -7.66 -7.60 10.68
CA VAL A 147 -9.02 -7.36 10.15
C VAL A 147 -9.63 -8.63 9.57
N VAL A 148 -10.95 -8.62 9.41
CA VAL A 148 -11.64 -9.68 8.66
C VAL A 148 -11.64 -9.28 7.19
N ALA A 149 -11.05 -10.13 6.35
CA ALA A 149 -11.09 -9.93 4.91
C ALA A 149 -12.53 -10.11 4.39
N ASP A 150 -13.12 -9.04 3.85
CA ASP A 150 -14.37 -9.11 3.09
C ASP A 150 -14.03 -9.34 1.60
N PRO A 151 -14.38 -10.52 1.04
CA PRO A 151 -14.08 -10.81 -0.36
C PRO A 151 -14.81 -9.88 -1.35
N HIS A 152 -15.95 -9.28 -0.96
CA HIS A 152 -16.75 -8.40 -1.83
C HIS A 152 -16.15 -7.03 -2.06
N ARG A 153 -15.19 -6.61 -1.22
CA ARG A 153 -14.50 -5.33 -1.41
C ARG A 153 -13.75 -5.26 -2.74
N ARG A 154 -13.27 -6.41 -3.23
CA ARG A 154 -12.64 -6.52 -4.55
C ARG A 154 -13.62 -6.28 -5.70
N ASP A 155 -14.89 -6.65 -5.52
CA ASP A 155 -15.94 -6.44 -6.51
C ASP A 155 -16.31 -4.95 -6.65
N LEU A 156 -15.80 -4.09 -5.75
CA LEU A 156 -15.95 -2.64 -5.84
C LEU A 156 -14.99 -2.02 -6.86
N CYS A 157 -13.98 -2.78 -7.31
CA CYS A 157 -13.04 -2.32 -8.31
C CYS A 157 -13.62 -2.47 -9.71
N PRO A 158 -13.68 -1.38 -10.50
CA PRO A 158 -14.13 -1.45 -11.88
C PRO A 158 -13.11 -2.26 -12.70
N ASP A 159 -13.62 -2.93 -13.73
CA ASP A 159 -12.77 -3.46 -14.79
C ASP A 159 -12.03 -2.27 -15.44
N VAL A 160 -10.70 -2.23 -15.27
CA VAL A 160 -9.79 -1.19 -15.77
C VAL A 160 -9.39 -1.39 -17.22
#